data_AF-A0A416D536-F1
#
_entry.id   AF-A0A416D536-F1
#
_cell.length_a   1.000
_cell.length_b   1.000
_cell.length_c   1.000
_cell.angle_alpha   90.00
_cell.angle_beta   90.00
_cell.angle_gamma   90.00
#
_symmetry.space_group_name_H-M   'P 1'
#
loop_
_entity.id
_entity.type
_entity.pdbx_description
1 polymer ?
#
loop_
_entity_poly.entity_id
_entity_poly.type
_entity_poly.pdbx_seq_one_letter_code
_entity_poly.pdbx_strand_id
1 'polypeptide(L)'
;MNKKYDLTGMRFGTLAVTGFNGRDKDGHLQWNCLCDCGNRSVVNGTALRNGSVKACKRCGHLKDITNQRFGYLTAKERVYQTENGMSIWKCQCDCGNVTNVPINHLTTHHTESCGHCIKNDYINHGTYCEGKP
;
A
#
# COMPACT_ATOMS: atom_id res chain seq x y z
N MET A 1 -19.05 28.67 -23.59
CA MET A 1 -19.39 27.26 -23.86
C MET A 1 -18.34 26.37 -23.21
N ASN A 2 -18.56 25.88 -21.99
CA ASN A 2 -17.54 25.12 -21.26
C ASN A 2 -17.65 23.64 -21.65
N LYS A 3 -16.71 23.17 -22.50
CA LYS A 3 -16.67 21.81 -23.05
C LYS A 3 -16.58 20.82 -21.89
N LYS A 4 -17.70 20.12 -21.60
CA LYS A 4 -17.73 19.01 -20.65
C LYS A 4 -16.76 17.94 -21.15
N TYR A 5 -15.65 17.75 -20.46
CA TYR A 5 -14.74 16.62 -20.69
C TYR A 5 -15.40 15.38 -20.12
N ASP A 6 -16.25 14.74 -20.93
CA ASP A 6 -16.74 13.41 -20.61
C ASP A 6 -15.59 12.40 -20.73
N LEU A 7 -15.26 11.73 -19.63
CA LEU A 7 -14.21 10.72 -19.58
C LEU A 7 -14.78 9.30 -19.69
N THR A 8 -16.10 9.14 -19.80
CA THR A 8 -16.76 7.82 -19.86
C THR A 8 -16.21 7.00 -21.02
N GLY A 9 -15.84 5.74 -20.75
CA GLY A 9 -15.25 4.83 -21.72
C GLY A 9 -13.74 5.01 -21.94
N MET A 10 -13.12 6.06 -21.39
CA MET A 10 -11.68 6.26 -21.46
C MET A 10 -10.93 5.32 -20.50
N ARG A 11 -9.70 4.94 -20.88
CA ARG A 11 -8.80 4.13 -20.04
C ARG A 11 -7.57 4.92 -19.65
N PHE A 12 -7.15 4.77 -18.39
CA PHE A 12 -5.99 5.39 -17.79
C PHE A 12 -5.17 4.29 -17.10
N GLY A 13 -4.18 3.75 -17.80
CA GLY A 13 -3.47 2.54 -17.34
C GLY A 13 -4.41 1.34 -17.21
N THR A 14 -4.51 0.77 -16.01
CA THR A 14 -5.39 -0.37 -15.71
C THR A 14 -6.79 0.04 -15.24
N LEU A 15 -7.11 1.34 -15.23
CA LEU A 15 -8.45 1.86 -14.91
C LEU A 15 -9.24 2.19 -16.17
N ALA A 16 -10.47 1.69 -16.27
CA ALA A 16 -11.47 2.07 -17.25
C ALA A 16 -12.55 2.92 -16.58
N VAL A 17 -12.83 4.11 -17.11
CA VAL A 17 -13.88 5.00 -16.59
C VAL A 17 -15.25 4.47 -17.02
N THR A 18 -16.08 4.11 -16.05
CA THR A 18 -17.42 3.56 -16.27
C THR A 18 -18.52 4.61 -16.22
N GLY A 19 -18.27 5.78 -15.62
CA GLY A 19 -19.22 6.89 -15.68
C GLY A 19 -18.91 8.02 -14.71
N PHE A 20 -19.68 9.10 -14.83
CA PHE A 20 -19.60 10.26 -13.93
C PHE A 20 -20.20 9.92 -12.56
N ASN A 21 -19.47 10.24 -11.48
CA ASN A 21 -19.92 10.01 -10.10
C ASN A 21 -20.50 11.26 -9.43
N GLY A 22 -20.13 12.46 -9.91
CA GLY A 22 -20.56 13.71 -9.29
C GLY A 22 -19.40 14.68 -9.08
N ARG A 23 -19.60 15.63 -8.16
CA ARG A 23 -18.56 16.55 -7.69
C ARG A 23 -18.30 16.35 -6.21
N ASP A 24 -17.06 16.52 -5.79
CA ASP A 24 -16.73 16.60 -4.36
C ASP A 24 -17.07 17.99 -3.78
N LYS A 25 -16.77 18.17 -2.48
CA LYS A 25 -17.04 19.41 -1.75
C LYS A 25 -16.31 20.63 -2.33
N ASP A 26 -15.17 20.40 -2.99
CA ASP A 26 -14.34 21.43 -3.63
C ASP A 26 -14.73 21.64 -5.10
N GLY A 27 -15.76 20.94 -5.57
CA GLY A 27 -16.30 21.06 -6.92
C GLY A 27 -15.54 20.27 -7.99
N HIS A 28 -14.59 19.43 -7.62
CA HIS A 28 -13.86 18.62 -8.59
C HIS A 28 -14.70 17.45 -9.11
N LEU A 29 -14.62 17.20 -10.42
CA LEU A 29 -15.34 16.10 -11.08
C LEU A 29 -14.79 14.75 -10.62
N GLN A 30 -15.67 13.89 -10.13
CA GLN A 30 -15.36 12.53 -9.67
C GLN A 30 -15.91 11.51 -10.69
N TRP A 31 -15.14 10.46 -10.94
CA TRP A 31 -15.43 9.46 -11.97
C TRP A 31 -15.38 8.06 -11.39
N ASN A 32 -16.40 7.26 -11.68
CA ASN A 32 -16.43 5.85 -11.40
C ASN A 32 -15.49 5.13 -12.37
N CYS A 33 -14.57 4.34 -11.83
CA CYS A 33 -13.61 3.57 -12.59
C CYS A 33 -13.67 2.09 -12.19
N LEU A 34 -13.50 1.21 -13.16
CA LEU A 34 -13.28 -0.23 -13.00
C LEU A 34 -11.83 -0.54 -13.34
N CYS A 35 -11.13 -1.17 -12.41
CA CYS A 35 -9.78 -1.65 -12.63
C CYS A 35 -9.79 -3.02 -13.29
N ASP A 36 -8.74 -3.36 -14.03
CA ASP A 36 -8.56 -4.69 -14.63
C ASP A 36 -8.53 -5.82 -13.57
N CYS A 37 -8.22 -5.51 -12.32
CA CYS A 37 -8.33 -6.47 -11.21
C CYS A 37 -9.77 -6.69 -10.71
N GLY A 38 -10.78 -6.08 -11.34
CA GLY A 38 -12.19 -6.15 -10.98
C GLY A 38 -12.64 -5.13 -9.93
N ASN A 39 -11.72 -4.37 -9.33
CA ASN A 39 -12.07 -3.39 -8.31
C ASN A 39 -12.66 -2.11 -8.87
N ARG A 40 -13.68 -1.58 -8.17
CA ARG A 40 -14.28 -0.28 -8.46
C ARG A 40 -13.65 0.79 -7.59
N SER A 41 -13.38 1.95 -8.17
CA SER A 41 -12.84 3.11 -7.44
C SER A 41 -13.38 4.41 -8.00
N VAL A 42 -13.63 5.38 -7.12
CA VAL A 42 -13.95 6.76 -7.51
C VAL A 42 -12.66 7.55 -7.57
N VAL A 43 -12.39 8.20 -8.71
CA VAL A 43 -11.16 8.94 -8.97
C VAL A 43 -11.46 10.35 -9.45
N ASN A 44 -10.65 11.31 -9.01
CA ASN A 44 -10.73 12.70 -9.46
C ASN A 44 -10.35 12.81 -10.95
N GLY A 45 -11.15 13.53 -11.74
CA GLY A 45 -10.97 13.68 -13.18
C GLY A 45 -9.69 14.43 -13.57
N THR A 46 -9.18 15.31 -12.70
CA THR A 46 -7.87 15.94 -12.91
C THR A 46 -6.74 14.94 -12.67
N ALA A 47 -6.86 14.05 -11.67
CA ALA A 47 -5.89 12.99 -11.39
C ALA A 47 -5.82 11.92 -12.50
N LEU A 48 -6.95 11.62 -13.16
CA LEU A 48 -6.97 10.76 -14.35
C LEU A 48 -6.24 11.44 -15.52
N ARG A 49 -6.58 12.69 -15.81
CA ARG A 49 -6.03 13.44 -16.96
C ARG A 49 -4.54 13.76 -16.83
N ASN A 50 -4.06 14.11 -15.63
CA ASN A 50 -2.64 14.37 -15.40
C ASN A 50 -1.82 13.09 -15.21
N GLY A 51 -2.48 11.93 -15.17
CA GLY A 51 -1.83 10.62 -15.06
C GLY A 51 -1.27 10.31 -13.68
N SER A 52 -1.66 11.04 -12.62
CA SER A 52 -1.25 10.70 -11.25
C SER A 52 -1.91 9.41 -10.74
N VAL A 53 -3.04 9.01 -11.32
CA VAL A 53 -3.72 7.74 -11.01
C VAL A 53 -3.90 6.93 -12.30
N LYS A 54 -3.22 5.78 -12.38
CA LYS A 54 -3.25 4.85 -13.53
C LYS A 54 -3.67 3.42 -13.15
N ALA A 55 -3.96 3.18 -11.88
CA ALA A 55 -4.38 1.90 -11.35
C ALA A 55 -5.24 2.13 -10.11
N CYS A 56 -6.09 1.18 -9.75
CA CYS A 56 -6.81 1.30 -8.49
C CYS A 56 -5.81 1.28 -7.32
N LYS A 57 -6.17 1.93 -6.21
CA LYS A 57 -5.34 1.94 -4.99
C LYS A 57 -4.96 0.54 -4.51
N ARG A 58 -5.85 -0.44 -4.71
CA ARG A 58 -5.58 -1.84 -4.38
C ARG A 58 -4.46 -2.44 -5.22
N CYS A 59 -4.32 -2.06 -6.49
CA CYS A 59 -3.22 -2.47 -7.37
C CYS A 59 -1.94 -1.66 -7.13
N GLY A 60 -2.05 -0.35 -6.85
CA GLY A 60 -0.90 0.54 -6.65
C GLY A 60 -0.08 0.26 -5.37
N HIS A 61 -0.70 -0.36 -4.37
CA HIS A 61 -0.03 -0.80 -3.13
C HIS A 61 0.47 -2.25 -3.18
N LEU A 62 0.49 -2.90 -4.37
CA LEU A 62 1.28 -4.12 -4.59
C LEU A 62 2.77 -3.79 -4.77
N LYS A 63 3.34 -3.02 -3.84
CA LYS A 63 4.79 -2.98 -3.75
C LYS A 63 5.23 -4.36 -3.26
N ASP A 64 5.84 -5.14 -4.14
CA ASP A 64 6.46 -6.39 -3.75
C ASP A 64 7.73 -6.08 -2.95
N ILE A 65 7.74 -6.47 -1.69
CA ILE A 65 8.88 -6.32 -0.79
C ILE A 65 9.43 -7.68 -0.36
N THR A 66 9.13 -8.75 -1.11
CA THR A 66 9.63 -10.09 -0.82
C THR A 66 11.16 -10.07 -0.69
N ASN A 67 11.66 -10.66 0.40
CA ASN A 67 13.06 -10.68 0.82
C ASN A 67 13.70 -9.31 1.09
N GLN A 68 12.93 -8.22 1.14
CA GLN A 68 13.44 -6.94 1.62
C GLN A 68 13.55 -6.94 3.15
N ARG A 69 14.61 -6.31 3.63
CA ARG A 69 14.97 -6.23 5.04
C ARG A 69 14.66 -4.84 5.61
N PHE A 70 14.07 -4.81 6.80
CA PHE A 70 13.68 -3.63 7.57
C PHE A 70 14.14 -3.84 9.01
N GLY A 71 15.33 -3.33 9.35
CA GLY A 71 16.00 -3.64 10.61
C GLY A 71 16.30 -5.13 10.78
N TYR A 72 15.68 -5.77 11.78
CA TYR A 72 15.77 -7.21 12.07
C TYR A 72 14.70 -8.03 11.37
N LEU A 73 13.77 -7.41 10.63
CA LEU A 73 12.68 -8.08 9.94
C LEU A 73 13.00 -8.26 8.45
N THR A 74 12.74 -9.45 7.91
CA THR A 74 12.78 -9.75 6.48
C THR A 74 11.37 -10.11 6.01
N ALA A 75 10.80 -9.37 5.07
CA ALA A 75 9.50 -9.66 4.50
C ALA A 75 9.55 -10.94 3.65
N LYS A 76 8.62 -11.87 3.89
CA LYS A 76 8.58 -13.19 3.21
C LYS A 76 7.45 -13.28 2.21
N GLU A 77 6.24 -12.91 2.63
CA GLU A 77 5.07 -12.98 1.77
C GLU A 77 4.01 -11.98 2.19
N ARG A 78 3.17 -11.59 1.22
CA ARG A 78 1.97 -10.78 1.50
C ARG A 78 0.87 -11.70 2.00
N VAL A 79 0.26 -11.36 3.14
CA VAL A 79 -0.79 -12.18 3.75
C VAL A 79 -2.17 -11.75 3.25
N TYR A 80 -2.51 -10.48 3.43
CA TYR A 80 -3.78 -9.92 2.98
C TYR A 80 -3.65 -8.41 2.75
N GLN A 81 -4.67 -7.81 2.14
CA GLN A 81 -4.84 -6.37 2.06
C GLN A 81 -6.03 -5.95 2.90
N THR A 82 -5.89 -4.87 3.64
CA THR A 82 -6.99 -4.22 4.35
C THR A 82 -7.93 -3.53 3.36
N GLU A 83 -9.11 -3.11 3.83
CA GLU A 83 -10.11 -2.43 3.01
C GLU A 83 -9.59 -1.11 2.39
N ASN A 84 -8.71 -0.40 3.10
CA ASN A 84 -8.07 0.82 2.60
C ASN A 84 -6.94 0.54 1.58
N GLY A 85 -6.70 -0.73 1.23
CA GLY A 85 -5.70 -1.16 0.26
C GLY A 85 -4.29 -1.30 0.80
N MET A 86 -4.10 -1.26 2.12
CA MET A 86 -2.79 -1.46 2.75
C MET A 86 -2.41 -2.94 2.77
N SER A 87 -1.24 -3.25 2.23
CA SER A 87 -0.70 -4.61 2.21
C SER A 87 -0.09 -4.98 3.56
N ILE A 88 -0.54 -6.10 4.15
CA ILE A 88 0.03 -6.70 5.35
C ILE A 88 1.02 -7.79 4.93
N TRP A 89 2.22 -7.73 5.48
CA TRP A 89 3.33 -8.61 5.14
C TRP A 89 3.71 -9.49 6.31
N LYS A 90 3.88 -10.79 6.04
CA LYS A 90 4.51 -11.72 6.97
C LYS A 90 6.01 -11.48 6.91
N CYS A 91 6.59 -11.12 8.04
CA CYS A 91 8.00 -10.85 8.21
C CYS A 91 8.61 -11.89 9.15
N GLN A 92 9.78 -12.39 8.79
CA GLN A 92 10.61 -13.21 9.65
C GLN A 92 11.67 -12.33 10.32
N CYS A 93 11.73 -12.36 11.64
CA CYS A 93 12.73 -11.70 12.43
C CYS A 93 14.01 -12.53 12.50
N ASP A 94 15.15 -11.88 12.70
CA ASP A 94 16.44 -12.57 12.88
C ASP A 94 16.44 -13.55 14.07
N CYS A 95 15.62 -13.32 15.10
CA CYS A 95 15.45 -14.25 16.21
C CYS A 95 14.61 -15.50 15.86
N GLY A 96 14.15 -15.63 14.61
CA GLY A 96 13.33 -16.74 14.13
C GLY A 96 11.82 -16.50 14.23
N ASN A 97 11.37 -15.55 15.05
CA ASN A 97 9.94 -15.24 15.19
C ASN A 97 9.34 -14.64 13.91
N VAL A 98 8.05 -14.90 13.69
CA VAL A 98 7.29 -14.37 12.57
C VAL A 98 6.26 -13.36 13.06
N THR A 99 6.13 -12.24 12.37
CA THR A 99 5.15 -11.19 12.67
C THR A 99 4.50 -10.66 11.40
N ASN A 100 3.25 -10.22 11.51
CA ASN A 100 2.51 -9.60 10.41
C ASN A 100 2.55 -8.09 10.57
N VAL A 101 3.18 -7.38 9.64
CA VAL A 101 3.43 -5.94 9.73
C VAL A 101 2.83 -5.24 8.51
N PRO A 102 2.11 -4.11 8.69
CA PRO A 102 1.64 -3.33 7.56
C PRO A 102 2.81 -2.67 6.84
N ILE A 103 2.75 -2.60 5.51
CA ILE A 103 3.84 -2.10 4.67
C ILE A 103 4.30 -0.68 5.04
N ASN A 104 3.38 0.18 5.47
CA ASN A 104 3.70 1.55 5.86
C ASN A 104 4.63 1.59 7.09
N HIS A 105 4.45 0.70 8.07
CA HIS A 105 5.31 0.63 9.25
C HIS A 105 6.72 0.10 8.91
N LEU A 106 6.81 -0.81 7.94
CA LEU A 106 8.11 -1.28 7.42
C LEU A 106 8.84 -0.13 6.70
N THR A 107 8.16 0.58 5.80
CA THR A 107 8.78 1.66 5.01
C THR A 107 9.11 2.92 5.82
N THR A 108 8.41 3.17 6.91
CA THR A 108 8.66 4.32 7.81
C THR A 108 9.57 3.97 8.98
N HIS A 109 10.09 2.73 9.02
CA HIS A 109 10.93 2.23 10.12
C HIS A 109 10.25 2.30 11.51
N HIS A 110 8.90 2.32 11.55
CA HIS A 110 8.15 2.25 12.80
C HIS A 110 8.11 0.83 13.38
N THR A 111 8.41 -0.19 12.58
CA THR A 111 8.48 -1.58 13.03
C THR A 111 9.69 -2.26 12.40
N GLU A 112 10.72 -2.46 13.21
CA GLU A 112 12.02 -3.00 12.78
C GLU A 112 12.36 -4.33 13.47
N SER A 113 11.47 -4.84 14.34
CA SER A 113 11.63 -6.13 15.03
C SER A 113 10.28 -6.78 15.34
N CYS A 114 10.29 -8.05 15.76
CA CYS A 114 9.06 -8.79 16.09
C CYS A 114 8.42 -8.42 17.44
N GLY A 115 8.90 -7.38 18.14
CA GLY A 115 8.42 -7.02 19.47
C GLY A 115 8.99 -7.87 20.62
N HIS A 116 9.36 -9.12 20.36
CA HIS A 116 10.06 -9.97 21.34
C HIS A 116 11.48 -9.45 21.62
N CYS A 117 12.15 -8.91 20.60
CA CYS A 117 13.50 -8.36 20.71
C CYS A 117 13.56 -7.01 21.45
N ILE A 118 12.42 -6.39 21.79
CA ILE A 118 12.37 -5.04 22.38
C ILE A 118 12.31 -5.11 23.92
N LYS A 119 12.13 -6.29 24.52
CA LYS A 119 12.03 -6.44 25.98
C LYS A 119 13.37 -6.45 26.73
N ASN A 120 14.47 -5.96 26.15
CA ASN A 120 15.75 -5.86 26.86
C ASN A 120 16.54 -4.55 26.70
N ASP A 121 16.01 -3.53 26.02
CA ASP A 121 16.76 -2.30 25.77
C ASP A 121 16.54 -1.21 26.84
N TYR A 122 16.86 -1.52 28.10
CA TYR A 122 17.29 -0.50 29.06
C TYR A 122 18.81 -0.32 29.12
N ILE A 123 19.61 -1.00 28.29
CA ILE A 123 21.06 -0.73 28.20
C ILE A 123 21.52 -0.81 26.73
N ASN A 124 21.78 0.39 26.19
CA ASN A 124 22.93 0.77 25.36
C ASN A 124 23.65 -0.28 24.49
N HIS A 125 23.84 0.12 23.23
CA HIS A 125 24.90 -0.30 22.31
C HIS A 125 24.92 -1.77 21.90
N GLY A 126 24.35 -2.01 20.71
CA GLY A 126 24.78 -3.02 19.73
C GLY A 126 25.07 -4.40 20.29
N THR A 127 24.09 -5.31 20.24
CA THR A 127 24.41 -6.74 20.24
C THR A 127 23.45 -7.51 19.35
N TYR A 128 24.08 -8.31 18.49
CA TYR A 128 23.49 -9.40 17.73
C TYR A 128 22.51 -10.22 18.56
N CYS A 129 21.45 -10.72 17.92
CA CYS A 129 20.67 -11.83 18.47
C CYS A 129 21.57 -13.07 18.54
N GLU A 130 22.23 -13.30 19.68
CA GLU A 130 22.81 -14.60 19.99
C GLU A 130 21.65 -15.56 20.32
N GLY A 131 21.23 -16.31 19.31
CA GLY A 131 20.48 -17.53 19.53
C GLY A 131 21.44 -18.61 20.03
N LYS A 132 21.13 -19.20 21.19
CA LYS A 132 21.40 -20.62 21.54
C LYS A 132 20.60 -21.02 22.78
N PRO A 133 20.35 -22.32 23.01
CA PRO A 133 20.79 -23.49 22.24
C PRO A 133 19.81 -23.99 21.18
#